data_AF-A0A970LP14-F1
#
_entry.id   AF-A0A970LP14-F1
#
_cell.length_a   1.000
_cell.length_b   1.000
_cell.length_c   1.000
_cell.angle_alpha   90.00
_cell.angle_beta   90.00
_cell.angle_gamma   90.00
#
_symmetry.space_group_name_H-M   'P 1'
#
loop_
_entity.id
_entity.type
_entity.pdbx_description
1 polymer ?
#
loop_
_entity_poly.entity_id
_entity_poly.type
_entity_poly.pdbx_seq_one_letter_code
_entity_poly.pdbx_strand_id
1 'polypeptide(L)'
;MKKYISHLSALKIWNFPLAHLYFEQEISAITQTQYTVLNRADRFMLNGQTAHICTQDIPSNGLCIKHGVGIVSPHLMFIQLAKQFDIFQTIILGNLLCSRPDGAFASQQITKSELLDFVIQAKGHHGQRRAYQALRYVKDNAFS
;
A
#
# COMPACT_ATOMS: atom_id res chain seq x y z
N MET A 1 -3.50 -17.86 13.17
CA MET A 1 -4.10 -16.99 12.13
C MET A 1 -3.02 -16.13 11.50
N LYS A 2 -2.85 -16.18 10.17
CA LYS A 2 -1.91 -15.28 9.47
C LYS A 2 -2.67 -14.00 9.08
N LYS A 3 -2.27 -12.87 9.67
CA LYS A 3 -2.80 -11.54 9.34
C LYS A 3 -1.65 -10.58 9.08
N TYR A 4 -1.88 -9.60 8.22
CA TYR A 4 -0.87 -8.64 7.80
C TYR A 4 -1.43 -7.23 7.91
N ILE A 5 -0.75 -6.33 8.62
CA ILE A 5 -1.14 -4.91 8.66
C ILE A 5 -1.18 -4.37 7.22
N SER A 6 -2.21 -3.60 6.89
CA SER A 6 -2.54 -3.27 5.49
C SER A 6 -3.14 -1.88 5.31
N HIS A 7 -3.39 -1.48 4.06
CA HIS A 7 -4.07 -0.22 3.71
C HIS A 7 -3.41 0.99 4.41
N LEU A 8 -4.20 1.92 4.97
CA LEU A 8 -3.69 3.15 5.59
C LEU A 8 -2.91 2.85 6.88
N SER A 9 -3.25 1.76 7.59
CA SER A 9 -2.44 1.31 8.74
C SER A 9 -1.03 0.89 8.32
N ALA A 10 -0.86 0.27 7.15
CA ALA A 10 0.45 -0.03 6.61
C ALA A 10 1.18 1.24 6.15
N LEU A 11 0.47 2.19 5.52
CA LEU A 11 1.06 3.47 5.10
C LEU A 11 1.66 4.22 6.29
N LYS A 12 0.93 4.24 7.42
CA LYS A 12 1.41 4.79 8.69
C LYS A 12 2.71 4.15 9.19
N ILE A 13 2.87 2.83 9.05
CA ILE A 13 4.03 2.07 9.57
C ILE A 13 5.23 2.07 8.61
N TRP A 14 4.99 2.15 7.30
CA TRP A 14 6.08 2.30 6.33
C TRP A 14 6.75 3.67 6.42
N ASN A 15 6.02 4.68 6.89
CA ASN A 15 6.52 6.03 7.18
C ASN A 15 7.20 6.68 5.97
N PHE A 16 6.53 6.66 4.82
CA PHE A 16 6.88 7.49 3.66
C PHE A 16 6.58 8.96 4.01
N PRO A 17 7.56 9.84 4.27
CA PRO A 17 7.31 11.12 4.94
C PRO A 17 6.31 12.01 4.19
N LEU A 18 6.48 12.16 2.88
CA LEU A 18 5.59 12.99 2.06
C LEU A 18 4.20 12.37 1.90
N ALA A 19 4.10 11.04 1.82
CA ALA A 19 2.80 10.36 1.77
C ALA A 19 2.07 10.43 3.12
N HIS A 20 2.81 10.33 4.23
CA HIS A 20 2.26 10.46 5.57
C HIS A 20 1.72 11.86 5.83
N LEU A 21 2.45 12.89 5.37
CA LEU A 21 2.00 14.28 5.46
C LEU A 21 0.76 14.53 4.59
N TYR A 22 0.76 14.08 3.35
CA TYR A 22 -0.35 14.32 2.42
C TYR A 22 -1.64 13.64 2.86
N PHE A 23 -1.56 12.38 3.33
CA PHE A 23 -2.71 11.58 3.75
C PHE A 23 -2.91 11.58 5.28
N GLU A 24 -2.44 12.61 5.98
CA GLU A 24 -2.51 12.69 7.44
C GLU A 24 -3.95 12.59 7.95
N GLN A 25 -4.89 13.24 7.27
CA GLN A 25 -6.30 13.23 7.64
C GLN A 25 -6.89 11.83 7.51
N GLU A 26 -6.66 11.15 6.39
CA GLU A 26 -7.11 9.77 6.17
C GLU A 26 -6.45 8.80 7.15
N ILE A 27 -5.16 8.97 7.44
CA ILE A 27 -4.43 8.16 8.42
C ILE A 27 -4.99 8.38 9.84
N SER A 28 -5.30 9.62 10.20
CA SER A 28 -5.81 9.98 11.53
C SER A 28 -7.27 9.58 11.73
N ALA A 29 -8.04 9.49 10.65
CA ALA A 29 -9.43 9.03 10.68
C ALA A 29 -9.57 7.52 10.94
N ILE A 30 -8.48 6.74 10.88
CA ILE A 30 -8.51 5.30 11.17
C ILE A 30 -8.74 5.09 12.67
N THR A 31 -9.90 4.54 13.02
CA THR A 31 -10.22 4.18 14.41
C THR A 31 -9.79 2.76 14.79
N GLN A 32 -9.55 1.89 13.81
CA GLN A 32 -9.18 0.49 14.01
C GLN A 32 -8.07 0.07 13.04
N THR A 33 -7.07 -0.66 13.54
CA THR A 33 -6.00 -1.19 12.69
C THR A 33 -6.55 -2.08 11.58
N GLN A 34 -6.11 -1.84 10.35
CA GLN A 34 -6.53 -2.54 9.15
C GLN A 34 -5.61 -3.72 8.86
N TYR A 35 -6.18 -4.90 8.69
CA TYR A 35 -5.47 -6.13 8.37
C TYR A 35 -5.95 -6.76 7.08
N THR A 36 -5.01 -7.33 6.32
CA THR A 36 -5.28 -8.30 5.27
C THR A 36 -5.20 -9.69 5.86
N VAL A 37 -6.25 -10.48 5.63
CA VAL A 37 -6.31 -11.91 5.96
C VAL A 37 -6.48 -12.72 4.69
N LEU A 38 -5.86 -13.90 4.66
CA LEU A 38 -5.81 -14.74 3.46
C LEU A 38 -6.97 -15.75 3.39
N ASN A 39 -7.61 -16.03 4.53
CA ASN A 39 -8.74 -16.94 4.62
C ASN A 39 -10.00 -16.23 5.11
N ARG A 40 -11.16 -16.65 4.60
CA ARG A 40 -12.46 -16.08 4.97
C ARG A 40 -12.81 -16.33 6.44
N ALA A 41 -12.41 -17.49 6.99
CA ALA A 41 -12.63 -17.85 8.40
C ALA A 41 -11.92 -16.88 9.36
N ASP A 42 -10.73 -16.40 8.98
CA ASP A 42 -9.91 -15.50 9.78
C ASP A 42 -10.53 -14.11 9.94
N ARG A 43 -11.47 -13.72 9.05
CA ARG A 43 -12.18 -12.44 9.14
C ARG A 43 -12.99 -12.32 10.42
N PHE A 44 -13.62 -13.40 10.87
CA PHE A 44 -14.50 -13.41 12.04
C PHE A 44 -13.73 -13.45 13.37
N MET A 45 -12.41 -13.64 13.34
CA MET A 45 -11.56 -13.67 14.54
C MET A 45 -10.97 -12.30 14.91
N LEU A 46 -11.28 -11.26 14.14
CA LEU A 46 -10.71 -9.92 14.26
C LEU A 46 -11.66 -8.93 14.95
N ASN A 47 -12.12 -9.26 16.16
CA ASN A 47 -12.99 -8.38 16.95
C ASN A 47 -12.28 -7.03 17.23
N GLY A 48 -12.93 -5.92 16.86
CA GLY A 48 -12.40 -4.56 17.04
C GLY A 48 -11.31 -4.16 16.04
N GLN A 49 -11.11 -4.92 14.95
CA GLN A 49 -10.13 -4.64 13.90
C GLN A 49 -10.81 -4.65 12.53
N THR A 50 -10.30 -3.86 11.58
CA THR A 50 -10.83 -3.87 10.21
C THR A 50 -10.16 -4.99 9.42
N ALA A 51 -10.94 -6.02 9.06
CA ALA A 51 -10.45 -7.18 8.32
C ALA A 51 -10.81 -7.11 6.82
N HIS A 52 -9.79 -7.11 5.97
CA HIS A 52 -9.90 -7.19 4.52
C HIS A 52 -9.47 -8.58 4.04
N ILE A 53 -10.40 -9.32 3.44
CA ILE A 53 -10.06 -10.64 2.88
C ILE A 53 -9.39 -10.44 1.52
N CYS A 54 -8.26 -11.10 1.31
CA CYS A 54 -7.64 -11.29 0.01
C CYS A 54 -7.59 -12.79 -0.31
N THR A 55 -8.40 -13.24 -1.28
CA THR A 55 -8.42 -14.63 -1.76
C THR A 55 -7.63 -14.82 -3.05
N GLN A 56 -7.02 -13.75 -3.57
CA GLN A 56 -6.21 -13.79 -4.78
C GLN A 56 -4.77 -14.13 -4.40
N ASP A 57 -4.06 -14.81 -5.30
CA ASP A 57 -2.64 -15.08 -5.12
C ASP A 57 -1.87 -13.75 -5.02
N ILE A 58 -1.13 -13.58 -3.93
CA ILE A 58 -0.32 -12.39 -3.70
C ILE A 58 1.06 -12.62 -4.33
N PRO A 59 1.55 -11.71 -5.19
CA PRO A 59 2.87 -11.86 -5.78
C PRO A 59 3.98 -12.01 -4.73
N SER A 60 5.06 -12.71 -5.09
CA SER A 60 6.23 -12.88 -4.24
C SER A 60 6.78 -11.52 -3.84
N ASN A 61 6.94 -11.27 -2.53
CA ASN A 61 7.25 -9.99 -1.87
C ASN A 61 6.06 -9.10 -1.45
N GLY A 62 4.81 -9.49 -1.74
CA GLY A 62 3.62 -8.72 -1.34
C GLY A 62 3.36 -8.69 0.16
N LEU A 63 3.93 -9.64 0.89
CA LEU A 63 3.83 -9.81 2.34
C LEU A 63 5.22 -9.80 2.95
N CYS A 64 5.38 -9.09 4.07
CA CYS A 64 6.65 -8.91 4.76
C CYS A 64 6.49 -9.15 6.27
N ILE A 65 7.61 -9.40 6.94
CA ILE A 65 7.70 -9.37 8.40
C ILE A 65 8.58 -8.17 8.78
N LYS A 66 8.06 -7.26 9.60
CA LYS A 66 8.80 -6.11 10.13
C LYS A 66 8.70 -6.15 11.65
N HIS A 67 9.85 -6.23 12.34
CA HIS A 67 9.93 -6.37 13.81
C HIS A 67 9.04 -7.50 14.37
N GLY A 68 9.01 -8.66 13.71
CA GLY A 68 8.19 -9.81 14.12
C GLY A 68 6.69 -9.69 13.79
N VAL A 69 6.25 -8.59 13.17
CA VAL A 69 4.85 -8.35 12.80
C VAL A 69 4.66 -8.48 11.29
N GLY A 70 3.61 -9.19 10.89
CA GLY A 70 3.20 -9.28 9.49
C GLY A 70 2.64 -7.96 8.97
N ILE A 71 3.17 -7.48 7.86
CA ILE A 71 2.72 -6.25 7.17
C ILE A 71 2.74 -6.48 5.65
N VAL A 72 1.82 -5.86 4.92
CA VAL A 72 1.88 -5.87 3.46
C VAL A 72 3.03 -4.98 2.96
N SER A 73 3.64 -5.34 1.85
CA SER A 73 4.68 -4.50 1.24
C SER A 73 4.11 -3.17 0.73
N PRO A 74 4.93 -2.15 0.48
CA PRO A 74 4.45 -0.88 -0.10
C PRO A 74 3.76 -1.09 -1.46
N HIS A 75 4.18 -2.11 -2.22
CA HIS A 75 3.59 -2.49 -3.49
C HIS A 75 2.15 -2.99 -3.34
N LEU A 76 1.92 -3.95 -2.44
CA LEU A 76 0.57 -4.47 -2.20
C LEU A 76 -0.31 -3.40 -1.53
N MET A 77 0.25 -2.61 -0.62
CA MET A 77 -0.41 -1.45 -0.01
C MET A 77 -0.92 -0.47 -1.07
N PHE A 78 -0.10 -0.15 -2.09
CA PHE A 78 -0.48 0.75 -3.17
C PHE A 78 -1.73 0.26 -3.91
N ILE A 79 -1.80 -1.02 -4.25
CA ILE A 79 -2.98 -1.62 -4.91
C ILE A 79 -4.22 -1.59 -4.00
N GLN A 80 -4.02 -1.90 -2.72
CA GLN A 80 -5.09 -1.91 -1.72
C GLN A 80 -5.70 -0.52 -1.52
N LEU A 81 -4.85 0.51 -1.43
CA LEU A 81 -5.28 1.91 -1.35
C LEU A 81 -5.88 2.39 -2.67
N ALA A 82 -5.33 1.97 -3.81
CA ALA A 82 -5.90 2.23 -5.12
C ALA A 82 -7.30 1.63 -5.30
N LYS A 83 -7.77 0.72 -4.44
CA LYS A 83 -9.18 0.30 -4.41
C LYS A 83 -10.08 1.35 -3.73
N GLN A 84 -9.58 1.99 -2.68
CA GLN A 84 -10.32 2.94 -1.83
C GLN A 84 -10.30 4.36 -2.39
N PHE A 85 -9.15 4.75 -2.94
CA PHE A 85 -8.89 6.08 -3.48
C PHE A 85 -9.44 6.25 -4.90
N ASP A 86 -9.75 7.49 -5.26
CA ASP A 86 -10.00 7.87 -6.65
C ASP A 86 -8.69 7.85 -7.47
N ILE A 87 -8.80 8.12 -8.78
CA ILE A 87 -7.64 8.08 -9.67
C ILE A 87 -6.60 9.15 -9.33
N PHE A 88 -7.01 10.35 -8.92
CA PHE A 88 -6.09 11.45 -8.61
C PHE A 88 -5.33 11.16 -7.30
N GLN A 89 -6.04 10.73 -6.26
CA GLN A 89 -5.43 10.28 -5.01
C GLN A 89 -4.47 9.11 -5.24
N THR A 90 -4.81 8.17 -6.14
CA THR A 90 -3.92 7.06 -6.49
C THR A 90 -2.67 7.55 -7.23
N ILE A 91 -2.78 8.50 -8.15
CA ILE A 91 -1.64 9.12 -8.84
C ILE A 91 -0.73 9.84 -7.84
N ILE A 92 -1.32 10.60 -6.92
CA ILE A 92 -0.58 11.34 -5.89
C ILE A 92 0.16 10.36 -4.98
N LEU A 93 -0.53 9.34 -4.45
CA LEU A 93 0.11 8.30 -3.65
C LEU A 93 1.30 7.67 -4.39
N GLY A 94 1.13 7.29 -5.67
CA GLY A 94 2.21 6.69 -6.45
C GLY A 94 3.44 7.60 -6.58
N ASN A 95 3.24 8.90 -6.84
CA ASN A 95 4.34 9.87 -6.91
C ASN A 95 5.02 10.07 -5.54
N LEU A 96 4.24 10.11 -4.45
CA LEU A 96 4.79 10.29 -3.10
C LEU A 96 5.56 9.06 -2.62
N LEU A 97 5.11 7.84 -2.96
CA LEU A 97 5.88 6.62 -2.68
C LEU A 97 7.20 6.59 -3.47
N CYS A 98 7.18 7.09 -4.71
CA CYS A 98 8.34 7.16 -5.60
C CYS A 98 9.20 8.42 -5.43
N SER A 99 9.03 9.16 -4.34
CA SER A 99 9.73 10.43 -4.09
C SER A 99 11.03 10.25 -3.32
N ARG A 100 11.85 11.30 -3.29
CA ARG A 100 13.05 11.41 -2.45
C ARG A 100 12.82 12.51 -1.41
N PRO A 101 12.33 12.17 -0.20
CA PRO A 101 11.96 13.18 0.79
C PRO A 101 13.16 14.03 1.24
N ASP A 102 14.38 13.47 1.27
CA ASP A 102 15.58 14.16 1.76
C ASP A 102 16.49 14.68 0.61
N GLY A 103 15.88 14.98 -0.54
CA GLY A 103 16.56 15.55 -1.71
C GLY A 103 17.29 14.53 -2.59
N ALA A 104 18.03 15.03 -3.59
CA ALA A 104 18.59 14.22 -4.68
C ALA A 104 19.50 13.05 -4.24
N PHE A 105 20.12 13.13 -3.07
CA PHE A 105 21.03 12.11 -2.55
C PHE A 105 20.35 11.06 -1.65
N ALA A 106 19.08 11.25 -1.32
CA ALA A 106 18.31 10.28 -0.55
C ALA A 106 17.98 9.05 -1.41
N SER A 107 18.06 7.86 -0.81
CA SER A 107 17.61 6.64 -1.47
C SER A 107 16.08 6.61 -1.53
N GLN A 108 15.54 6.45 -2.72
CA GLN A 108 14.13 6.15 -2.92
C GLN A 108 13.80 4.77 -2.35
N GLN A 109 12.71 4.65 -1.57
CA GLN A 109 12.32 3.38 -0.94
C GLN A 109 11.66 2.40 -1.93
N ILE A 110 11.03 2.92 -2.98
CA ILE A 110 10.33 2.13 -4.01
C ILE A 110 10.26 2.93 -5.32
N THR A 111 10.54 2.27 -6.43
CA THR A 111 10.53 2.85 -7.78
C THR A 111 9.20 2.61 -8.51
N LYS A 112 8.93 3.45 -9.50
CA LYS A 112 7.81 3.27 -10.43
C LYS A 112 7.90 1.92 -11.14
N SER A 113 9.08 1.48 -11.55
CA SER A 113 9.29 0.19 -12.20
C SER A 113 8.88 -0.96 -11.28
N GLU A 114 9.32 -0.93 -10.02
CA GLU A 114 8.95 -1.98 -9.06
C GLU A 114 7.44 -2.00 -8.78
N LEU A 115 6.80 -0.83 -8.67
CA LEU A 115 5.34 -0.73 -8.56
C LEU A 115 4.63 -1.31 -9.79
N LEU A 116 5.11 -0.98 -10.99
CA LEU A 116 4.52 -1.46 -12.23
C LEU A 116 4.62 -2.98 -12.37
N ASP A 117 5.80 -3.53 -12.12
CA ASP A 117 6.04 -4.98 -12.17
C ASP A 117 5.13 -5.72 -11.20
N PHE A 118 5.01 -5.21 -9.96
CA PHE A 118 4.11 -5.79 -8.97
C PHE A 118 2.63 -5.70 -9.38
N VAL A 119 2.19 -4.55 -9.92
CA VAL A 119 0.81 -4.34 -10.39
C VAL A 119 0.45 -5.26 -11.56
N ILE A 120 1.42 -5.57 -12.44
CA ILE A 120 1.23 -6.54 -13.53
C ILE A 120 1.07 -7.95 -12.97
N GLN A 121 1.90 -8.33 -12.00
CA GLN A 121 1.85 -9.66 -11.35
C GLN A 121 0.59 -9.84 -10.48
N ALA A 122 0.08 -8.78 -9.85
CA ALA A 122 -1.10 -8.78 -8.99
C ALA A 122 -2.43 -8.81 -9.78
N LYS A 123 -2.48 -9.50 -10.93
CA LYS A 123 -3.68 -9.59 -11.76
C LYS A 123 -4.87 -10.14 -10.97
N GLY A 124 -6.03 -9.51 -11.10
CA GLY A 124 -7.26 -9.92 -10.40
C GLY A 124 -7.45 -9.29 -9.01
N HIS A 125 -6.43 -8.61 -8.47
CA HIS A 125 -6.59 -7.85 -7.23
C HIS A 125 -7.52 -6.65 -7.42
N HIS A 126 -8.40 -6.42 -6.45
CA HIS A 126 -9.22 -5.21 -6.44
C HIS A 126 -8.32 -3.97 -6.28
N GLY A 127 -8.52 -2.97 -7.13
CA GLY A 127 -7.66 -1.78 -7.19
C GLY A 127 -6.53 -1.89 -8.23
N GLN A 128 -6.20 -3.09 -8.72
CA GLN A 128 -5.10 -3.30 -9.67
C GLN A 128 -5.26 -2.47 -10.96
N ARG A 129 -6.47 -2.45 -11.54
CA ARG A 129 -6.75 -1.65 -12.74
C ARG A 129 -6.53 -0.16 -12.51
N ARG A 130 -6.93 0.37 -11.34
CA ARG A 130 -6.76 1.79 -10.99
C ARG A 130 -5.29 2.11 -10.73
N ALA A 131 -4.59 1.24 -10.00
CA ALA A 131 -3.15 1.34 -9.79
C ALA A 131 -2.39 1.36 -11.13
N TYR A 132 -2.73 0.46 -12.04
CA TYR A 132 -2.13 0.41 -13.38
C TYR A 132 -2.38 1.70 -14.19
N GLN A 133 -3.60 2.24 -14.14
CA GLN A 133 -3.92 3.51 -14.78
C GLN A 133 -3.16 4.70 -14.17
N ALA A 134 -3.07 4.75 -12.83
CA ALA A 134 -2.36 5.81 -12.13
C ALA A 134 -0.87 5.84 -12.46
N LEU A 135 -0.23 4.66 -12.58
CA LEU A 135 1.20 4.54 -12.90
C LEU A 135 1.60 5.16 -14.24
N ARG A 136 0.66 5.44 -15.15
CA ARG A 136 0.92 6.24 -16.36
C ARG A 136 1.41 7.65 -16.05
N TYR A 137 1.00 8.21 -14.92
CA TYR A 137 1.27 9.58 -14.49
C TYR A 137 2.27 9.68 -13.34
N VAL A 138 2.66 8.54 -12.76
CA VAL A 138 3.70 8.49 -11.72
C VAL A 138 5.06 8.70 -12.37
N LYS A 139 5.93 9.48 -11.72
CA LYS A 139 7.34 9.63 -12.06
C LYS A 139 8.19 9.35 -10.83
N ASP A 140 9.33 8.70 -11.05
CA ASP A 140 10.36 8.65 -10.01
C ASP A 140 10.88 10.06 -9.75
N ASN A 141 11.12 10.37 -8.47
CA ASN A 141 11.66 11.65 -8.03
C ASN A 141 10.77 12.85 -8.43
N ALA A 142 9.46 12.65 -8.54
CA ALA A 142 8.52 13.74 -8.85
C ALA A 142 8.56 14.86 -7.81
N PHE A 143 8.90 14.52 -6.57
CA PHE A 143 9.11 15.44 -5.46
C PHE A 143 10.51 15.16 -4.91
N SER A 144 11.48 16.02 -5.24
CA SER A 144 12.90 15.95 -4.88
C SER A 144 13.47 17.34 -4.68
#